data_AF-A0A0K3BGT0-F1
#
_entry.id   AF-A0A0K3BGT0-F1
#
_cell.length_a   1.000
_cell.length_b   1.000
_cell.length_c   1.000
_cell.angle_alpha   90.00
_cell.angle_beta   90.00
_cell.angle_gamma   90.00
#
_symmetry.space_group_name_H-M   'P 1'
#
loop_
_entity.id
_entity.type
_entity.pdbx_description
1 polymer ?
#
loop_
_entity_poly.entity_id
_entity_poly.type
_entity_poly.pdbx_seq_one_letter_code
_entity_poly.pdbx_strand_id
1 'polypeptide(L)'
;MPRTVRIGPGHGKLLLRTGRQGLAAQAGHDLTIEVTRWSGELVLADELAESTLSVTADIGSLQVLHGKGGVKPLSEKDRREIVTTARRVLGADRHPDAVFRSSRIVVHGDGGTVEGTLSLHGTERPVTLSVGHPSEDVYTVTGAVIQTEFGIKLYSAFLGALKLADSVTVEAEIDVS
;
A
#
# COMPACT_ATOMS: atom_id res chain seq x y z
N MET A 1 6.70 25.91 16.70
CA MET A 1 7.77 25.26 15.91
C MET A 1 7.18 23.96 15.38
N PRO A 2 7.37 23.62 14.09
CA PRO A 2 6.82 22.40 13.55
C PRO A 2 7.37 21.17 14.31
N ARG A 3 6.48 20.24 14.66
CA ARG A 3 6.84 19.00 15.34
C ARG A 3 6.99 17.90 14.31
N THR A 4 8.16 17.27 14.26
CA THR A 4 8.37 16.08 13.41
C THR A 4 8.07 14.82 14.19
N VAL A 5 7.17 13.98 13.67
CA VAL A 5 6.84 12.65 14.16
C VAL A 5 7.34 11.62 13.14
N ARG A 6 8.06 10.60 13.60
CA ARG A 6 8.49 9.48 12.74
C ARG A 6 7.61 8.27 12.99
N ILE A 7 7.08 7.70 11.93
CA ILE A 7 6.24 6.51 11.97
C ILE A 7 6.90 5.36 11.19
N GLY A 8 6.48 4.13 11.46
CA GLY A 8 7.07 2.93 10.87
C GLY A 8 6.46 1.66 11.46
N PRO A 9 7.02 0.46 11.18
CA PRO A 9 6.46 -0.82 11.60
C PRO A 9 6.20 -1.00 13.10
N GLY A 10 6.88 -0.21 13.96
CA GLY A 10 6.62 -0.19 15.40
C GLY A 10 5.31 0.50 15.80
N HIS A 11 4.74 1.31 14.91
CA HIS A 11 3.52 2.09 15.13
C HIS A 11 2.29 1.44 14.45
N GLY A 12 2.50 0.50 13.54
CA GLY A 12 1.39 -0.03 12.74
C GLY A 12 1.81 -0.89 11.56
N LYS A 13 0.80 -1.41 10.86
CA LYS A 13 0.99 -2.22 9.65
C LYS A 13 0.68 -1.43 8.40
N LEU A 14 1.48 -1.63 7.36
CA LEU A 14 1.19 -1.18 6.00
C LEU A 14 0.78 -2.40 5.16
N LEU A 15 -0.50 -2.44 4.78
CA LEU A 15 -1.11 -3.56 4.10
C LEU A 15 -1.50 -3.21 2.66
N LEU A 16 -1.33 -4.17 1.77
CA LEU A 16 -1.83 -4.16 0.40
C LEU A 16 -2.90 -5.23 0.27
N ARG A 17 -4.05 -4.88 -0.27
CA ARG A 17 -5.11 -5.82 -0.64
C ARG A 17 -5.17 -5.93 -2.14
N THR A 18 -5.07 -7.17 -2.63
CA THR A 18 -5.25 -7.46 -4.05
C THR A 18 -6.57 -8.18 -4.27
N GLY A 19 -7.19 -7.88 -5.40
CA GLY A 19 -8.38 -8.57 -5.87
C GLY A 19 -8.10 -9.36 -7.15
N ARG A 20 -8.96 -10.32 -7.45
CA ARG A 20 -8.98 -11.04 -8.73
C ARG A 20 -10.08 -10.47 -9.64
N GLN A 21 -9.86 -10.55 -10.95
CA GLN A 21 -10.86 -10.20 -11.97
C GLN A 21 -11.08 -11.35 -12.96
N GLY A 22 -12.28 -11.42 -13.55
CA GLY A 22 -12.64 -12.35 -14.63
C GLY A 22 -13.38 -13.63 -14.19
N LEU A 23 -13.83 -14.40 -15.18
CA LEU A 23 -14.74 -15.54 -15.01
C LEU A 23 -14.15 -16.72 -14.21
N ALA A 24 -12.83 -16.81 -14.05
CA ALA A 24 -12.18 -17.82 -13.23
C ALA A 24 -11.55 -17.25 -11.94
N ALA A 25 -12.11 -16.15 -11.41
CA ALA A 25 -11.70 -15.57 -10.14
C ALA A 25 -11.64 -16.63 -9.01
N GLN A 26 -12.43 -17.70 -9.06
CA GLN A 26 -12.41 -18.80 -8.08
C GLN A 26 -11.06 -19.55 -8.00
N ALA A 27 -10.20 -19.50 -9.02
CA ALA A 27 -8.96 -20.27 -9.08
C ALA A 27 -7.77 -19.67 -8.31
N GLY A 28 -7.74 -18.35 -8.09
CA GLY A 28 -6.65 -17.68 -7.36
C GLY A 28 -7.01 -17.29 -5.93
N HIS A 29 -6.19 -16.47 -5.28
CA HIS A 29 -6.50 -15.87 -3.97
C HIS A 29 -6.56 -14.34 -4.07
N ASP A 30 -7.48 -13.72 -3.33
CA ASP A 30 -7.37 -12.30 -2.97
C ASP A 30 -6.37 -12.21 -1.82
N LEU A 31 -5.30 -11.43 -2.00
CA LEU A 31 -4.18 -11.45 -1.08
C LEU A 31 -4.24 -10.27 -0.12
N THR A 32 -3.81 -10.53 1.11
CA THR A 32 -3.36 -9.51 2.05
C THR A 32 -1.86 -9.63 2.16
N ILE A 33 -1.16 -8.57 1.77
CA ILE A 33 0.29 -8.50 1.77
C ILE A 33 0.71 -7.39 2.72
N GLU A 34 1.65 -7.65 3.60
CA GLU A 34 2.26 -6.65 4.47
C GLU A 34 3.57 -6.15 3.85
N VAL A 35 3.78 -4.83 3.89
CA VAL A 35 5.09 -4.21 3.68
C VAL A 35 5.74 -4.10 5.05
N THR A 36 6.71 -4.98 5.34
CA THR A 36 7.25 -5.11 6.70
C THR A 36 8.35 -4.11 7.04
N ARG A 37 8.93 -3.45 6.04
CA ARG A 37 9.90 -2.37 6.22
C ARG A 37 9.39 -1.12 5.52
N TRP A 38 9.09 -0.10 6.31
CA TRP A 38 8.67 1.20 5.83
C TRP A 38 9.05 2.26 6.87
N SER A 39 9.04 3.52 6.46
CA SER A 39 9.21 4.65 7.37
C SER A 39 8.38 5.81 6.87
N GLY A 40 7.88 6.63 7.78
CA GLY A 40 7.22 7.87 7.46
C GLY A 40 7.68 9.01 8.34
N GLU A 41 7.58 10.21 7.80
CA GLU A 41 7.83 11.45 8.49
C GLU A 41 6.60 12.35 8.33
N LEU A 42 6.00 12.71 9.46
CA LEU A 42 4.91 13.66 9.55
C LEU A 42 5.45 14.94 10.20
N VAL A 43 5.46 16.03 9.45
CA VAL A 43 5.80 17.36 9.96
C VAL A 43 4.49 18.07 10.26
N LEU A 44 4.17 18.19 11.54
CA LEU A 44 2.98 18.86 12.03
C LEU A 44 3.21 20.37 12.09
N ALA A 45 2.37 21.12 11.38
CA ALA A 45 2.25 22.56 11.48
C ALA A 45 1.24 22.95 12.56
N ASP A 46 1.16 24.25 12.88
CA ASP A 46 0.16 24.77 13.82
C ASP A 46 -1.28 24.55 13.30
N GLU A 47 -1.46 24.63 11.98
CA GLU A 47 -2.67 24.20 11.28
C GLU A 47 -2.43 22.85 10.57
N LEU A 48 -3.29 21.86 10.84
CA LEU A 48 -3.13 20.52 10.26
C LEU A 48 -3.12 20.49 8.73
N ALA A 49 -3.83 21.42 8.07
CA ALA A 49 -3.85 21.55 6.62
C ALA A 49 -2.48 21.90 6.00
N GLU A 50 -1.60 22.54 6.78
CA GLU A 50 -0.24 22.94 6.38
C GLU A 50 0.81 21.88 6.76
N SER A 51 0.38 20.75 7.33
CA SER A 51 1.27 19.64 7.67
C SER A 51 1.71 18.88 6.42
N THR A 52 2.84 18.19 6.51
CA THR A 52 3.36 17.38 5.39
C THR A 52 3.65 15.95 5.82
N LEU A 53 3.35 14.99 4.96
CA LEU A 53 3.62 13.57 5.14
C LEU A 53 4.52 13.06 4.01
N SER A 54 5.57 12.34 4.37
CA SER A 54 6.32 11.51 3.45
C SER A 54 6.43 10.08 3.97
N VAL A 55 6.24 9.09 3.11
CA VAL A 55 6.35 7.66 3.46
C VAL A 55 7.21 6.96 2.42
N THR A 56 8.14 6.13 2.87
CA THR A 56 8.95 5.23 2.04
C THR A 56 8.68 3.79 2.43
N ALA A 57 8.33 2.97 1.45
CA ALA A 57 7.97 1.57 1.61
C ALA A 57 8.92 0.69 0.79
N ASP A 58 9.55 -0.29 1.44
CA ASP A 58 10.52 -1.20 0.82
C ASP A 58 9.80 -2.35 0.11
N ILE A 59 9.86 -2.37 -1.22
CA ILE A 59 9.24 -3.38 -2.07
C ILE A 59 9.88 -4.76 -1.88
N GLY A 60 11.13 -4.82 -1.43
CA GLY A 60 11.81 -6.05 -1.04
C GLY A 60 11.29 -6.65 0.26
N SER A 61 10.43 -5.96 1.02
CA SER A 61 9.96 -6.38 2.35
C SER A 61 8.58 -7.03 2.38
N LEU A 62 7.99 -7.31 1.21
CA LEU A 62 6.64 -7.88 1.10
C LEU A 62 6.52 -9.27 1.76
N GLN A 63 5.43 -9.49 2.49
CA GLN A 63 5.03 -10.78 3.08
C GLN A 63 3.54 -11.05 2.89
N VAL A 64 3.15 -12.25 2.45
CA VAL A 64 1.73 -12.62 2.31
C VAL A 64 1.19 -13.10 3.66
N LEU A 65 0.29 -12.31 4.26
CA LEU A 65 -0.37 -12.65 5.52
C LEU A 65 -1.53 -13.62 5.31
N HIS A 66 -2.37 -13.36 4.33
CA HIS A 66 -3.58 -14.14 4.09
C HIS A 66 -3.91 -14.22 2.60
N GLY A 67 -4.55 -15.31 2.20
CA GLY A 67 -5.14 -15.48 0.88
C GLY A 67 -6.56 -16.01 1.02
N LYS A 68 -7.54 -15.26 0.51
CA LYS A 68 -8.96 -15.63 0.53
C LYS A 68 -9.36 -16.23 -0.82
N GLY A 69 -10.16 -17.30 -0.77
CA GLY A 69 -10.60 -18.03 -1.96
C GLY A 69 -9.59 -19.10 -2.39
N GLY A 70 -9.59 -19.42 -3.69
CA GLY A 70 -8.76 -20.46 -4.25
C GLY A 70 -9.26 -21.87 -3.94
N VAL A 71 -8.80 -22.84 -4.72
CA VAL A 71 -9.24 -24.25 -4.58
C VAL A 71 -8.61 -24.91 -3.34
N LYS A 72 -7.41 -24.45 -2.94
CA LYS A 72 -6.69 -24.93 -1.77
C LYS A 72 -6.15 -23.75 -0.97
N PRO A 73 -5.97 -23.89 0.36
CA PRO A 73 -5.25 -22.90 1.16
C PRO A 73 -3.84 -22.66 0.65
N LEU A 74 -3.34 -21.43 0.79
CA LEU A 74 -1.94 -21.10 0.47
C LEU A 74 -0.99 -21.83 1.44
N SER A 75 -0.06 -22.60 0.88
CA SER A 75 1.09 -23.11 1.63
C SER A 75 2.16 -22.05 1.80
N GLU A 76 3.10 -22.27 2.72
CA GLU A 76 4.27 -21.40 2.88
C GLU A 76 5.15 -21.31 1.63
N LYS A 77 5.18 -22.38 0.82
CA LYS A 77 5.87 -22.37 -0.47
C LYS A 77 5.18 -21.41 -1.43
N ASP A 78 3.85 -21.49 -1.54
CA ASP A 78 3.07 -20.61 -2.43
C ASP A 78 3.26 -19.14 -2.04
N ARG A 79 3.22 -18.82 -0.73
CA ARG A 79 3.46 -17.47 -0.22
C ARG A 79 4.82 -16.91 -0.66
N ARG A 80 5.89 -17.71 -0.56
CA ARG A 80 7.23 -17.30 -1.01
C ARG A 80 7.31 -17.08 -2.52
N GLU A 81 6.67 -17.94 -3.31
CA GLU A 81 6.64 -17.80 -4.77
C GLU A 81 5.85 -16.57 -5.22
N ILE A 82 4.73 -16.27 -4.55
CA ILE A 82 3.94 -15.05 -4.75
C ILE A 82 4.80 -13.81 -4.46
N VAL A 83 5.47 -13.75 -3.30
CA VAL A 83 6.34 -12.62 -2.95
C VAL A 83 7.48 -12.45 -3.96
N THR A 84 8.12 -13.54 -4.38
CA THR A 84 9.18 -13.51 -5.40
C THR A 84 8.66 -12.95 -6.73
N THR A 85 7.46 -13.36 -7.12
CA THR A 85 6.80 -12.87 -8.34
C THR A 85 6.43 -11.39 -8.22
N ALA A 86 5.86 -10.97 -7.09
CA ALA A 86 5.47 -9.59 -6.83
C ALA A 86 6.68 -8.65 -6.90
N ARG A 87 7.79 -8.99 -6.24
CA ARG A 87 9.05 -8.21 -6.29
C ARG A 87 9.57 -8.05 -7.71
N ARG A 88 9.54 -9.13 -8.51
CA ARG A 88 9.96 -9.09 -9.91
C ARG A 88 9.05 -8.20 -10.76
N VAL A 89 7.73 -8.30 -10.59
CA VAL A 89 6.74 -7.49 -11.32
C VAL A 89 6.86 -6.01 -10.97
N LEU A 90 7.11 -5.71 -9.69
CA LEU A 90 7.36 -4.35 -9.19
C LEU A 90 8.77 -3.85 -9.46
N GLY A 91 9.64 -4.67 -10.07
CA GLY A 91 11.01 -4.29 -10.42
C GLY A 91 11.89 -3.95 -9.22
N ALA A 92 11.72 -4.63 -8.08
CA ALA A 92 12.36 -4.31 -6.80
C ALA A 92 13.90 -4.15 -6.87
N ASP A 93 14.57 -4.87 -7.78
CA ASP A 93 16.03 -4.76 -7.95
C ASP A 93 16.47 -3.39 -8.53
N ARG A 94 15.59 -2.72 -9.28
CA ARG A 94 15.83 -1.39 -9.89
C ARG A 94 15.08 -0.28 -9.19
N HIS A 95 13.93 -0.60 -8.61
CA HIS A 95 13.02 0.32 -7.93
C HIS A 95 12.68 -0.27 -6.55
N PRO A 96 13.63 -0.25 -5.61
CA PRO A 96 13.48 -0.91 -4.31
C PRO A 96 12.43 -0.24 -3.42
N ASP A 97 12.17 1.04 -3.65
CA ASP A 97 11.30 1.86 -2.83
C ASP A 97 10.05 2.33 -3.59
N ALA A 98 8.92 2.34 -2.88
CA ALA A 98 7.77 3.18 -3.21
C ALA A 98 7.73 4.38 -2.26
N VAL A 99 7.63 5.60 -2.80
CA VAL A 99 7.73 6.83 -2.02
C VAL A 99 6.49 7.68 -2.24
N PHE A 100 5.74 7.94 -1.17
CA PHE A 100 4.62 8.88 -1.17
C PHE A 100 5.06 10.21 -0.54
N ARG A 101 4.63 11.33 -1.14
CA ARG A 101 4.80 12.69 -0.62
C ARG A 101 3.49 13.46 -0.75
N SER A 102 2.95 13.94 0.36
CA SER A 102 1.75 14.76 0.35
C SER A 102 1.99 16.10 -0.35
N SER A 103 1.02 16.55 -1.13
CA SER A 103 0.96 17.90 -1.69
C SER A 103 -0.16 18.72 -1.07
N ARG A 104 -1.17 18.08 -0.49
CA ARG A 104 -2.30 18.77 0.15
C ARG A 104 -2.95 17.89 1.21
N ILE A 105 -3.24 18.48 2.36
CA ILE A 105 -4.04 17.86 3.42
C ILE A 105 -5.35 18.65 3.55
N VAL A 106 -6.47 17.94 3.52
CA VAL A 106 -7.80 18.54 3.72
C VAL A 106 -8.45 17.84 4.90
N VAL A 107 -8.52 18.53 6.03
CA VAL A 107 -9.15 18.04 7.25
C VAL A 107 -10.66 18.22 7.16
N HIS A 108 -11.42 17.17 7.51
CA HIS A 108 -12.87 17.22 7.59
C HIS A 108 -13.41 16.15 8.55
N GLY A 109 -14.28 16.57 9.49
CA GLY A 109 -14.76 15.69 10.55
C GLY A 109 -13.61 15.14 11.41
N ASP A 110 -13.71 13.88 11.80
CA ASP A 110 -12.69 13.17 12.57
C ASP A 110 -11.64 12.54 11.64
N GLY A 111 -11.20 13.26 10.61
CA GLY A 111 -10.33 12.71 9.58
C GLY A 111 -9.99 13.70 8.47
N GLY A 112 -9.70 13.18 7.28
CA GLY A 112 -9.39 14.02 6.14
C GLY A 112 -9.01 13.25 4.89
N THR A 113 -8.55 13.99 3.88
CA THR A 113 -7.90 13.44 2.69
C THR A 113 -6.51 14.00 2.54
N VAL A 114 -5.58 13.14 2.15
CA VAL A 114 -4.19 13.49 1.83
C VAL A 114 -3.97 13.23 0.35
N GLU A 115 -3.86 14.29 -0.43
CA GLU A 115 -3.43 14.22 -1.82
C GLU A 115 -1.90 14.26 -1.85
N GLY A 116 -1.30 13.49 -2.76
CA GLY A 116 0.14 13.49 -2.92
C GLY A 116 0.59 12.81 -4.19
N THR A 117 1.90 12.73 -4.36
CA THR A 117 2.55 11.99 -5.44
C THR A 117 3.13 10.70 -4.89
N LEU A 118 2.79 9.58 -5.53
CA LEU A 118 3.43 8.30 -5.33
C LEU A 118 4.46 8.10 -6.44
N SER A 119 5.71 7.83 -6.07
CA SER A 119 6.73 7.26 -6.93
C SER A 119 6.76 5.76 -6.74
N LEU A 120 6.47 5.00 -7.80
CA LEU A 120 6.44 3.55 -7.79
C LEU A 120 6.91 3.04 -9.15
N HIS A 121 7.79 2.03 -9.16
CA HIS A 121 8.30 1.43 -10.40
C HIS A 121 8.88 2.47 -11.37
N GLY A 122 9.59 3.47 -10.82
CA GLY A 122 10.22 4.55 -11.58
C GLY A 122 9.26 5.57 -12.20
N THR A 123 7.97 5.49 -11.89
CA THR A 123 6.94 6.41 -12.39
C THR A 123 6.29 7.17 -11.24
N GLU A 124 6.02 8.45 -11.46
CA GLU A 124 5.29 9.30 -10.51
C GLU A 124 3.85 9.56 -10.97
N ARG A 125 2.91 9.36 -10.05
CA ARG A 125 1.47 9.60 -10.27
C ARG A 125 0.81 10.20 -9.02
N PRO A 126 -0.22 11.04 -9.20
CA PRO A 126 -1.02 11.50 -8.08
C PRO A 126 -1.79 10.34 -7.44
N VAL A 127 -1.86 10.33 -6.12
CA VAL A 127 -2.66 9.40 -5.31
C VAL A 127 -3.34 10.19 -4.20
N THR A 128 -4.61 9.87 -3.94
CA THR A 128 -5.35 10.41 -2.80
C THR A 128 -5.57 9.30 -1.78
N LEU A 129 -5.24 9.61 -0.53
CA LEU A 129 -5.48 8.75 0.63
C LEU A 129 -6.59 9.36 1.48
N SER A 130 -7.52 8.52 1.93
CA SER A 130 -8.48 8.88 2.97
C SER A 130 -7.89 8.54 4.33
N VAL A 131 -8.05 9.45 5.28
CA VAL A 131 -7.56 9.31 6.65
C VAL A 131 -8.75 9.40 7.61
N GLY A 132 -8.88 8.42 8.49
CA GLY A 132 -9.79 8.46 9.64
C GLY A 132 -9.00 8.56 10.94
N HIS A 133 -9.58 9.18 11.95
CA HIS A 133 -9.00 9.36 13.28
C HIS A 133 -9.95 8.80 14.35
N PRO A 134 -10.03 7.47 14.49
CA PRO A 134 -11.00 6.83 15.39
C PRO A 134 -10.78 7.12 16.88
N SER A 135 -9.57 7.52 17.27
CA SER A 135 -9.22 7.93 18.64
C SER A 135 -7.97 8.81 18.62
N GLU A 136 -7.69 9.48 19.75
CA GLU A 136 -6.67 10.54 19.90
C GLU A 136 -5.30 10.25 19.28
N ASP A 137 -4.82 9.00 19.35
CA ASP A 137 -3.50 8.63 18.82
C ASP A 137 -3.55 7.62 17.67
N VAL A 138 -4.74 7.26 17.19
CA VAL A 138 -4.89 6.23 16.14
C VAL A 138 -5.37 6.87 14.85
N TYR A 139 -4.68 6.54 13.76
CA TYR A 139 -5.03 6.94 12.41
C TYR A 139 -5.24 5.72 11.53
N THR A 140 -6.33 5.71 10.79
CA THR A 140 -6.58 4.74 9.71
C THR A 140 -6.35 5.43 8.38
N VAL A 141 -5.70 4.74 7.45
CA VAL A 141 -5.41 5.25 6.11
C VAL A 141 -5.89 4.23 5.10
N THR A 142 -6.60 4.68 4.07
CA THR A 142 -6.96 3.84 2.93
C THR A 142 -6.79 4.59 1.61
N GLY A 143 -6.40 3.89 0.57
CA GLY A 143 -6.30 4.43 -0.78
C GLY A 143 -6.24 3.32 -1.82
N ALA A 144 -6.32 3.68 -3.09
CA ALA A 144 -6.20 2.74 -4.20
C ALA A 144 -5.09 3.18 -5.15
N VAL A 145 -4.29 2.22 -5.60
CA VAL A 145 -3.21 2.42 -6.58
C VAL A 145 -3.54 1.59 -7.83
N ILE A 146 -3.59 2.24 -8.99
CA ILE A 146 -3.81 1.59 -10.29
C ILE A 146 -2.45 1.21 -10.87
N GLN A 147 -2.10 -0.07 -10.85
CA GLN A 147 -0.76 -0.55 -11.22
C GLN A 147 -0.35 -0.16 -12.64
N THR A 148 -1.28 -0.22 -13.60
CA THR A 148 -0.97 0.09 -15.01
C THR A 148 -0.57 1.55 -15.24
N GLU A 149 -1.00 2.48 -14.39
CA GLU A 149 -0.60 3.90 -14.48
C GLU A 149 0.89 4.11 -14.18
N PHE A 150 1.51 3.16 -13.47
CA PHE A 150 2.94 3.12 -13.14
C PHE A 150 3.74 2.24 -14.12
N GLY A 151 3.13 1.83 -15.25
CA GLY A 151 3.77 0.96 -16.24
C GLY A 151 4.01 -0.47 -15.74
N ILE A 152 3.36 -0.88 -14.65
CA ILE A 152 3.47 -2.24 -14.13
C ILE A 152 2.57 -3.16 -14.96
N LYS A 153 3.17 -4.23 -15.49
CA LYS A 153 2.41 -5.26 -16.22
C LYS A 153 1.63 -6.13 -15.24
N LEU A 154 0.30 -6.15 -15.39
CA LEU A 154 -0.57 -6.95 -14.53
C LEU A 154 -0.23 -8.44 -14.58
N TYR A 155 -0.22 -9.05 -13.39
CA TYR A 155 -0.01 -10.48 -13.25
C TYR A 155 -1.18 -11.27 -13.84
N SER A 156 -0.84 -12.29 -14.63
CA SER A 156 -1.75 -13.18 -15.31
C SER A 156 -1.19 -14.60 -15.26
N ALA A 157 -2.05 -15.59 -15.03
CA ALA A 157 -1.68 -17.01 -14.97
C ALA A 157 -2.76 -17.89 -15.61
N PHE A 158 -2.42 -19.18 -15.78
CA PHE A 158 -3.33 -20.19 -16.36
C PHE A 158 -3.93 -19.76 -17.70
N LEU A 159 -3.07 -19.30 -18.62
CA LEU A 159 -3.46 -18.79 -19.95
C LEU A 159 -4.51 -17.65 -19.87
N GLY A 160 -4.47 -16.85 -18.81
CA GLY A 160 -5.36 -15.72 -18.60
C GLY A 160 -6.65 -16.04 -17.85
N ALA A 161 -6.82 -17.28 -17.36
CA ALA A 161 -7.95 -17.62 -16.49
C ALA A 161 -7.85 -16.89 -15.13
N LEU A 162 -6.63 -16.71 -14.60
CA LEU A 162 -6.40 -15.87 -13.43
C LEU A 162 -5.81 -14.52 -13.86
N LYS A 163 -6.49 -13.44 -13.47
CA LYS A 163 -6.00 -12.07 -13.64
C LYS A 163 -6.08 -11.33 -12.32
N LEU A 164 -4.98 -10.66 -11.96
CA LEU A 164 -4.97 -9.71 -10.85
C LEU A 164 -5.78 -8.47 -11.27
N ALA A 165 -6.57 -7.93 -10.35
CA ALA A 165 -7.17 -6.62 -10.51
C ALA A 165 -6.07 -5.56 -10.68
N ASP A 166 -6.33 -4.56 -11.50
CA ASP A 166 -5.40 -3.45 -11.69
C ASP A 166 -5.25 -2.61 -10.42
N SER A 167 -6.39 -2.32 -9.77
CA SER A 167 -6.44 -1.62 -8.49
C SER A 167 -5.94 -2.49 -7.34
N VAL A 168 -5.02 -1.93 -6.56
CA VAL A 168 -4.53 -2.47 -5.28
C VAL A 168 -4.91 -1.49 -4.19
N THR A 169 -5.62 -1.96 -3.16
CA THR A 169 -5.93 -1.14 -2.00
C THR A 169 -4.72 -1.08 -1.08
N VAL A 170 -4.38 0.11 -0.61
CA VAL A 170 -3.42 0.34 0.46
C VAL A 170 -4.20 0.62 1.73
N GLU A 171 -3.81 0.00 2.83
CA GLU A 171 -4.40 0.19 4.16
C GLU A 171 -3.30 0.36 5.20
N ALA A 172 -3.50 1.25 6.15
CA ALA A 172 -2.69 1.30 7.37
C ALA A 172 -3.54 1.67 8.57
N GLU A 173 -3.17 1.15 9.73
CA GLU A 173 -3.62 1.63 11.03
C GLU A 173 -2.35 1.95 11.82
N ILE A 174 -2.21 3.21 12.23
CA ILE A 174 -1.01 3.78 12.83
C ILE A 174 -1.38 4.35 14.20
N ASP A 175 -0.72 3.86 15.24
CA ASP A 175 -0.79 4.35 16.61
C ASP A 175 0.46 5.21 16.90
N VAL A 176 0.27 6.47 17.30
CA VAL A 176 1.34 7.45 17.55
C VAL A 176 1.50 7.83 19.03
N SER A 177 0.92 7.04 19.94
CA SER A 177 1.03 7.24 21.39
C SER A 177 2.44 7.08 21.97
#